data_AF-A0AA36GQU8-F1
#
_entry.id   AF-A0AA36GQU8-F1
#
_cell.length_a   1.000
_cell.length_b   1.000
_cell.length_c   1.000
_cell.angle_alpha   90.00
_cell.angle_beta   90.00
_cell.angle_gamma   90.00
#
_symmetry.space_group_name_H-M   'P 1'
#
loop_
_entity.id
_entity.type
_entity.pdbx_description
1 polymer ?
#
loop_
_entity_poly.entity_id
_entity_poly.type
_entity_poly.pdbx_seq_one_letter_code
_entity_poly.pdbx_strand_id
1 'polypeptide(L)'
;MAKITDIKNPLTSSGNILNIGDWLGAIWWVVFFGTTFAIGAKVVQALDAKLPGGLTMANNAYYAGTFNEDIVCSEDTGSGVVLTPGMYVPIGKYVVKADERVGLGRGSYDSQNSAIGHLFAQFFDTTGTPVQITNGKFRVLLESSQGIPIGGRPVWVDVDLNQIATGKDTPSERYAFPFEDVVLSEDRVFKFLIKNNGSQAVTLSKANSKVICDVTRVMI
;
A
#
# COMPACT_ATOMS: atom_id res chain seq x y z
N MET A 1 0.78 -62.72 13.57
CA MET A 1 1.41 -61.55 12.92
C MET A 1 2.50 -62.06 11.98
N ALA A 2 2.31 -61.96 10.67
CA ALA A 2 3.35 -62.30 9.69
C ALA A 2 4.39 -61.17 9.65
N LYS A 3 5.68 -61.51 9.66
CA LYS A 3 6.79 -60.55 9.63
C LYS A 3 6.88 -59.90 8.24
N ILE A 4 7.14 -58.60 8.20
CA ILE A 4 7.30 -57.79 6.97
C ILE A 4 8.48 -58.24 6.09
N THR A 5 9.29 -59.19 6.56
CA THR A 5 10.41 -59.80 5.83
C THR A 5 10.01 -60.94 4.88
N ASP A 6 8.75 -61.39 4.89
CA ASP A 6 8.24 -62.44 3.98
C ASP A 6 7.50 -61.87 2.75
N ILE A 7 7.96 -60.75 2.19
CA ILE A 7 7.46 -60.29 0.89
C ILE A 7 8.11 -61.18 -0.19
N LYS A 8 7.47 -62.31 -0.48
CA LYS A 8 7.82 -63.14 -1.64
C LYS A 8 7.67 -62.31 -2.90
N ASN A 9 8.70 -62.29 -3.73
CA ASN A 9 8.63 -61.69 -5.05
C ASN A 9 7.44 -62.30 -5.80
N PRO A 10 6.43 -61.49 -6.20
CA PRO A 10 5.23 -62.00 -6.86
C PRO A 10 5.55 -62.70 -8.18
N LEU A 11 6.74 -62.46 -8.78
CA LEU A 11 7.17 -63.07 -10.03
C LEU A 11 7.62 -64.54 -9.91
N THR A 12 7.87 -65.06 -8.71
CA THR A 12 8.47 -66.41 -8.54
C THR A 12 7.73 -67.32 -7.56
N SER A 13 6.62 -66.88 -6.98
CA SER A 13 5.82 -67.73 -6.08
C SER A 13 4.69 -68.44 -6.84
N SER A 14 4.47 -69.71 -6.53
CA SER A 14 3.51 -70.64 -7.15
C SER A 14 2.04 -70.32 -6.83
N GLY A 15 1.64 -69.07 -7.04
CA GLY A 15 0.31 -68.51 -6.79
C GLY A 15 0.17 -67.15 -7.49
N ASN A 16 0.56 -67.10 -8.76
CA ASN A 16 0.62 -65.89 -9.56
C ASN A 16 -0.79 -65.32 -9.78
N ILE A 17 -1.06 -64.11 -9.31
CA ILE A 17 -2.36 -63.43 -9.50
C ILE A 17 -2.47 -62.76 -10.88
N LEU A 18 -1.35 -62.63 -11.60
CA LEU A 18 -1.28 -62.07 -12.96
C LEU A 18 -0.21 -62.82 -13.78
N ASN A 19 -0.49 -63.14 -15.05
CA ASN A 19 0.52 -63.67 -15.97
C ASN A 19 1.61 -62.59 -16.18
N ILE A 20 2.85 -63.00 -16.48
CA ILE A 20 3.98 -62.06 -16.65
C ILE A 20 3.70 -60.99 -17.72
N GLY A 21 2.92 -61.35 -18.75
CA GLY A 21 2.43 -60.40 -19.76
C GLY A 21 1.46 -59.35 -19.20
N ASP A 22 0.55 -59.74 -18.30
CA ASP A 22 -0.42 -58.84 -17.67
C ASP A 22 0.26 -57.88 -16.69
N TRP A 23 1.29 -58.36 -15.98
CA TRP A 23 2.09 -57.54 -15.06
C TRP A 23 2.92 -56.49 -15.82
N LEU A 24 3.58 -56.88 -16.92
CA LEU A 24 4.29 -55.94 -17.79
C LEU A 24 3.32 -54.93 -18.44
N GLY A 25 2.13 -55.37 -18.83
CA GLY A 25 1.07 -54.48 -19.34
C GLY A 25 0.60 -53.46 -18.31
N ALA A 26 0.40 -53.87 -17.05
CA ALA A 26 0.03 -52.97 -15.96
C ALA A 26 1.11 -51.92 -15.66
N ILE A 27 2.39 -52.32 -15.66
CA ILE A 27 3.51 -51.37 -15.50
C ILE A 27 3.54 -50.38 -16.67
N TRP A 28 3.35 -50.87 -17.90
CA TRP A 28 3.36 -50.00 -19.07
C TRP A 28 2.23 -48.96 -19.01
N TRP A 29 1.03 -49.35 -18.58
CA TRP A 29 -0.08 -48.44 -18.32
C TRP A 29 0.24 -47.38 -17.26
N VAL A 30 0.83 -47.78 -16.13
CA VAL A 30 1.22 -46.84 -15.06
C VAL A 30 2.27 -45.85 -15.56
N VAL A 31 3.26 -46.32 -16.32
CA VAL A 31 4.30 -45.46 -16.92
C VAL A 31 3.67 -44.51 -17.95
N PHE A 32 2.74 -44.98 -18.78
CA PHE A 32 2.08 -44.15 -19.80
C PHE A 32 1.19 -43.06 -19.20
N PHE A 33 0.44 -43.37 -18.15
CA PHE A 33 -0.33 -42.37 -17.40
C PHE A 33 0.59 -41.39 -16.67
N GLY A 34 1.68 -41.88 -16.07
CA GLY A 34 2.68 -41.04 -15.40
C GLY A 34 3.37 -40.06 -16.34
N THR A 35 3.77 -40.50 -17.54
CA THR A 35 4.39 -39.62 -18.55
C THR A 35 3.39 -38.62 -19.12
N THR A 36 2.14 -39.02 -19.35
CA THR A 36 1.08 -38.12 -19.82
C THR A 36 0.79 -37.02 -18.79
N PHE A 37 0.72 -37.36 -17.50
CA PHE A 37 0.58 -36.38 -16.41
C PHE A 37 1.79 -35.45 -16.32
N ALA A 38 3.00 -35.99 -16.43
CA ALA A 38 4.23 -35.19 -16.38
C ALA A 38 4.34 -34.22 -17.56
N ILE A 39 3.96 -34.65 -18.76
CA ILE A 39 3.91 -33.79 -19.95
C ILE A 39 2.82 -32.73 -19.78
N GLY A 40 1.62 -33.11 -19.33
CA GLY A 40 0.53 -32.18 -19.04
C GLY A 40 0.93 -31.10 -18.04
N ALA A 41 1.59 -31.47 -16.94
CA ALA A 41 2.09 -30.52 -15.94
C ALA A 41 3.13 -29.54 -16.53
N LYS A 42 4.07 -30.04 -17.36
CA LYS A 42 5.06 -29.19 -18.02
C LYS A 42 4.44 -28.26 -19.07
N VAL A 43 3.45 -28.73 -19.81
CA VAL A 43 2.71 -27.91 -20.79
C VAL A 43 1.93 -26.81 -20.08
N VAL A 44 1.25 -27.12 -18.96
CA VAL A 44 0.56 -26.12 -18.13
C VAL A 44 1.54 -25.10 -17.56
N GLN A 45 2.68 -25.52 -17.01
CA GLN A 45 3.72 -24.60 -16.51
C GLN A 45 4.31 -23.72 -17.63
N ALA A 46 4.53 -24.28 -18.82
CA ALA A 46 5.04 -23.52 -19.96
C ALA A 46 3.99 -22.56 -20.55
N LEU A 47 2.70 -22.90 -20.45
CA LEU A 47 1.59 -22.00 -20.80
C LEU A 47 1.46 -20.86 -19.78
N ASP A 48 1.57 -21.15 -18.49
CA ASP A 48 1.55 -20.14 -17.41
C ASP A 48 2.68 -19.11 -17.59
N ALA A 49 3.88 -19.56 -17.98
CA ALA A 49 5.01 -18.66 -18.28
C ALA A 49 4.85 -17.83 -19.58
N LYS A 50 3.92 -18.20 -20.46
CA LYS A 50 3.72 -17.56 -21.79
C LYS A 50 2.42 -16.77 -21.91
N LEU A 51 1.49 -16.92 -20.98
CA LEU A 51 0.29 -16.10 -20.90
C LEU A 51 0.63 -14.79 -20.18
N PRO A 52 0.61 -13.62 -20.86
CA PRO A 52 0.76 -12.35 -20.18
C PRO A 52 -0.46 -12.13 -19.28
N GLY A 53 -0.22 -12.12 -17.96
CA GLY A 53 -1.27 -12.07 -16.95
C GLY A 53 -1.42 -13.42 -16.27
N GLY A 54 -0.55 -13.71 -15.31
CA GLY A 54 -0.78 -14.80 -14.39
C GLY A 54 -2.17 -14.63 -13.78
N LEU A 55 -2.99 -15.69 -13.80
CA LEU A 55 -4.21 -15.79 -12.99
C LEU A 55 -3.87 -15.92 -11.50
N THR A 56 -2.77 -15.32 -11.04
CA THR A 56 -2.70 -14.86 -9.66
C THR A 56 -3.86 -13.92 -9.48
N MET A 57 -4.88 -14.37 -8.74
CA MET A 57 -5.88 -13.46 -8.17
C MET A 57 -5.10 -12.25 -7.66
N ALA A 58 -5.45 -11.04 -8.11
CA ALA A 58 -4.94 -9.83 -7.51
C ALA A 58 -5.17 -9.99 -6.01
N ASN A 59 -4.11 -10.34 -5.28
CA ASN A 59 -4.15 -10.32 -3.85
C ASN A 59 -4.22 -8.83 -3.58
N ASN A 60 -5.43 -8.33 -3.29
CA ASN A 60 -5.69 -6.96 -2.86
C ASN A 60 -5.06 -6.77 -1.47
N ALA A 61 -3.77 -7.04 -1.40
CA ALA A 61 -2.95 -6.97 -0.24
C ALA A 61 -2.76 -5.48 0.00
N TYR A 62 -3.22 -5.06 1.16
CA TYR A 62 -2.88 -3.77 1.72
C TYR A 62 -1.36 -3.69 1.83
N TYR A 63 -0.78 -2.58 1.39
CA TYR A 63 0.61 -2.25 1.60
C TYR A 63 0.76 -0.89 2.28
N ALA A 64 1.64 -0.84 3.28
CA ALA A 64 1.99 0.39 3.96
C ALA A 64 2.80 1.29 3.02
N GLY A 65 2.50 2.59 3.05
CA GLY A 65 3.24 3.62 2.36
C GLY A 65 3.38 4.87 3.23
N THR A 66 4.08 5.85 2.69
CA THR A 66 4.27 7.15 3.33
C THR A 66 4.12 8.24 2.27
N PHE A 67 3.37 9.30 2.59
CA PHE A 67 3.47 10.56 1.88
C PHE A 67 4.58 11.40 2.52
N ASN A 68 5.54 11.81 1.70
CA ASN A 68 6.67 12.65 2.07
C ASN A 68 6.44 14.10 1.60
N GLU A 69 7.45 14.95 1.79
CA GLU A 69 7.45 16.35 1.34
C GLU A 69 7.23 16.51 -0.18
N ASP A 70 7.64 15.54 -1.00
CA ASP A 70 7.44 15.60 -2.45
C ASP A 70 5.96 15.58 -2.85
N ILE A 71 5.13 14.94 -2.02
CA ILE A 71 3.69 14.84 -2.23
C ILE A 71 2.97 15.95 -1.46
N VAL A 72 3.28 16.12 -0.17
CA VAL A 72 2.55 17.04 0.70
C VAL A 72 2.87 18.51 0.39
N CYS A 73 4.08 18.79 -0.10
CA CYS A 73 4.51 20.12 -0.52
C CYS A 73 4.66 20.21 -2.05
N SER A 74 3.92 19.41 -2.81
CA SER A 74 4.09 19.28 -4.27
C SER A 74 3.84 20.56 -5.07
N GLU A 75 3.11 21.55 -4.53
CA GLU A 75 2.86 22.84 -5.21
C GLU A 75 4.09 23.76 -5.16
N ASP A 76 5.13 23.44 -4.37
CA ASP A 76 6.41 24.14 -4.48
C ASP A 76 7.19 23.68 -5.74
N THR A 77 7.23 24.57 -6.72
CA THR A 77 7.98 24.40 -7.98
C THR A 77 9.43 24.92 -7.91
N GLY A 78 9.93 25.28 -6.73
CA GLY A 78 11.33 25.65 -6.49
C GLY A 78 11.55 27.05 -5.91
N SER A 79 10.53 27.91 -5.90
CA SER A 79 10.60 29.26 -5.29
C SER A 79 9.90 29.35 -3.94
N GLY A 80 9.34 28.23 -3.46
CA GLY A 80 8.50 28.17 -2.29
C GLY A 80 7.05 28.54 -2.54
N VAL A 81 6.19 28.15 -1.62
CA VAL A 81 4.75 28.46 -1.61
C VAL A 81 4.51 29.62 -0.64
N VAL A 82 3.93 30.71 -1.13
CA VAL A 82 3.61 31.89 -0.30
C VAL A 82 2.28 31.66 0.43
N LEU A 83 2.36 31.57 1.76
CA LEU A 83 1.22 31.41 2.64
C LEU A 83 0.67 32.79 3.03
N THR A 84 -0.36 33.24 2.33
CA THR A 84 -1.02 34.53 2.61
C THR A 84 -1.77 34.49 3.95
N PRO A 85 -1.67 35.55 4.78
CA PRO A 85 -2.41 35.65 6.03
C PRO A 85 -3.91 35.41 5.90
N GLY A 86 -4.49 34.68 6.85
CA GLY A 86 -5.93 34.46 6.99
C GLY A 86 -6.55 33.43 6.04
N MET A 87 -5.81 32.94 5.04
CA MET A 87 -6.34 32.04 4.01
C MET A 87 -5.71 30.65 4.08
N TYR A 88 -6.48 29.62 3.70
CA TYR A 88 -5.94 28.30 3.45
C TYR A 88 -5.29 28.28 2.06
N VAL A 89 -3.98 28.09 2.02
CA VAL A 89 -3.21 28.00 0.79
C VAL A 89 -2.88 26.53 0.53
N PRO A 90 -3.17 25.98 -0.67
CA PRO A 90 -2.75 24.64 -1.02
C PRO A 90 -1.23 24.57 -1.13
N ILE A 91 -0.63 23.58 -0.49
CA ILE A 91 0.82 23.35 -0.50
C ILE A 91 1.19 22.09 -1.28
N GLY A 92 0.25 21.17 -1.48
CA GLY A 92 0.48 19.94 -2.22
C GLY A 92 -0.81 19.18 -2.48
N LYS A 93 -0.70 18.15 -3.31
CA LYS A 93 -1.80 17.23 -3.60
C LYS A 93 -1.28 15.86 -4.00
N TYR A 94 -2.06 14.84 -3.65
CA TYR A 94 -1.92 13.49 -4.17
C TYR A 94 -3.17 13.12 -4.95
N VAL A 95 -3.00 12.82 -6.23
CA VAL A 95 -4.06 12.22 -7.05
C VAL A 95 -3.89 10.71 -6.98
N VAL A 96 -4.94 10.01 -6.56
CA VAL A 96 -4.94 8.54 -6.54
C VAL A 96 -4.85 8.03 -7.97
N LYS A 97 -3.88 7.15 -8.22
CA LYS A 97 -3.61 6.62 -9.56
C LYS A 97 -4.72 5.65 -9.99
N ALA A 98 -4.78 5.38 -11.29
CA ALA A 98 -5.55 4.26 -11.82
C ALA A 98 -5.13 2.96 -11.13
N ASP A 99 -6.11 2.07 -10.92
CA ASP A 99 -5.91 0.76 -10.28
C ASP A 99 -5.34 0.84 -8.85
N GLU A 100 -5.48 2.00 -8.17
CA GLU A 100 -5.04 2.22 -6.79
C GLU A 100 -6.22 2.68 -5.91
N ARG A 101 -6.22 2.21 -4.66
CA ARG A 101 -6.92 2.83 -3.54
C ARG A 101 -5.91 3.26 -2.49
N VAL A 102 -6.05 4.47 -1.98
CA VAL A 102 -5.15 5.00 -0.95
C VAL A 102 -5.97 5.55 0.20
N GLY A 103 -5.63 5.14 1.41
CA GLY A 103 -6.17 5.69 2.63
C GLY A 103 -5.13 6.36 3.50
N LEU A 104 -5.58 7.34 4.28
CA LEU A 104 -4.73 7.97 5.28
C LEU A 104 -4.65 7.09 6.52
N GLY A 105 -3.42 6.85 6.94
CA GLY A 105 -3.03 6.03 8.07
C GLY A 105 -2.50 4.65 7.73
N ARG A 106 -1.80 4.05 8.68
CA ARG A 106 -1.35 2.64 8.66
C ARG A 106 -2.40 1.83 9.39
N GLY A 107 -2.61 0.56 9.05
CA GLY A 107 -3.39 -0.29 9.94
C GLY A 107 -2.63 -0.92 11.10
N SER A 108 -3.39 -1.62 11.96
CA SER A 108 -3.00 -2.24 13.23
C SER A 108 -1.92 -3.28 13.10
N TYR A 109 -1.29 -3.54 14.25
CA TYR A 109 -0.30 -4.59 14.47
C TYR A 109 -0.80 -6.00 14.12
N ASP A 110 -2.12 -6.18 13.98
CA ASP A 110 -2.76 -7.43 13.52
C ASP A 110 -3.30 -7.38 12.07
N SER A 111 -3.54 -6.18 11.49
CA SER A 111 -3.93 -6.02 10.08
C SER A 111 -3.89 -4.55 9.61
N GLN A 112 -3.53 -4.33 8.34
CA GLN A 112 -3.29 -3.00 7.74
C GLN A 112 -4.51 -2.05 7.58
N ASN A 113 -5.69 -2.37 8.10
CA ASN A 113 -6.83 -1.43 8.11
C ASN A 113 -7.16 -0.76 9.47
N SER A 114 -6.63 -1.23 10.61
CA SER A 114 -7.15 -0.83 11.94
C SER A 114 -6.19 -0.09 12.91
N ALA A 115 -5.12 0.56 12.44
CA ALA A 115 -4.26 1.40 13.29
C ALA A 115 -4.55 2.85 13.03
N ILE A 116 -4.26 3.58 14.08
CA ILE A 116 -4.18 5.01 14.05
C ILE A 116 -2.91 5.36 13.28
N GLY A 117 -3.09 5.82 12.05
CA GLY A 117 -2.00 6.41 11.29
C GLY A 117 -1.43 7.65 11.96
N HIS A 118 -0.16 7.94 11.70
CA HIS A 118 0.50 9.08 12.28
C HIS A 118 0.92 10.12 11.24
N LEU A 119 0.94 11.37 11.67
CA LEU A 119 1.39 12.52 10.92
C LEU A 119 2.49 13.25 11.69
N PHE A 120 3.62 13.42 11.03
CA PHE A 120 4.64 14.41 11.37
C PHE A 120 4.80 15.36 10.19
N ALA A 121 4.79 16.66 10.44
CA ALA A 121 5.11 17.66 9.44
C ALA A 121 5.79 18.86 10.10
N GLN A 122 6.97 19.19 9.60
CA GLN A 122 7.69 20.39 9.98
C GLN A 122 8.07 21.15 8.73
N PHE A 123 7.58 22.38 8.64
CA PHE A 123 7.73 23.22 7.46
C PHE A 123 8.82 24.27 7.69
N PHE A 124 9.62 24.50 6.65
CA PHE A 124 10.76 25.41 6.69
C PHE A 124 10.68 26.37 5.50
N ASP A 125 11.28 27.54 5.65
CA ASP A 125 11.37 28.53 4.59
C ASP A 125 12.50 28.18 3.60
N THR A 126 12.72 29.03 2.60
CA THR A 126 13.78 28.83 1.59
C THR A 126 15.21 28.91 2.18
N THR A 127 15.37 29.49 3.37
CA THR A 127 16.65 29.59 4.09
C THR A 127 16.91 28.41 5.03
N GLY A 128 15.93 27.52 5.19
CA GLY A 128 16.02 26.40 6.13
C GLY A 128 15.66 26.78 7.57
N THR A 129 14.99 27.92 7.76
CA THR A 129 14.47 28.34 9.06
C THR A 129 13.06 27.79 9.24
N PRO A 130 12.68 27.25 10.42
CA PRO A 130 11.32 26.79 10.66
C PRO A 130 10.30 27.91 10.41
N VAL A 131 9.25 27.59 9.65
CA VAL A 131 8.16 28.51 9.38
C VAL A 131 7.37 28.73 10.67
N GLN A 132 7.57 29.88 11.31
CA GLN A 132 6.89 30.26 12.54
C GLN A 132 5.53 30.86 12.20
N ILE A 133 4.49 30.03 12.23
CA ILE A 133 3.10 30.48 12.08
C ILE A 133 2.39 30.28 13.41
N THR A 134 2.21 31.36 14.15
CA THR A 134 1.42 31.36 15.39
C THR A 134 0.01 30.88 15.10
N ASN A 135 -0.41 29.80 15.79
CA ASN A 135 -1.72 29.16 15.63
C ASN A 135 -2.04 28.76 14.17
N GLY A 136 -1.04 28.46 13.35
CA GLY A 136 -1.27 27.97 11.99
C GLY A 136 -1.97 26.62 11.97
N LYS A 137 -2.78 26.38 10.95
CA LYS A 137 -3.52 25.11 10.81
C LYS A 137 -3.08 24.35 9.58
N PHE A 138 -2.91 23.04 9.72
CA PHE A 138 -2.75 22.09 8.64
C PHE A 138 -4.07 21.39 8.36
N ARG A 139 -4.45 21.30 7.08
CA ARG A 139 -5.70 20.74 6.65
C ARG A 139 -5.52 19.74 5.51
N VAL A 140 -6.23 18.61 5.62
CA VAL A 140 -6.39 17.66 4.51
C VAL A 140 -7.84 17.69 4.04
N LEU A 141 -8.02 18.07 2.79
CA LEU A 141 -9.30 18.15 2.09
C LEU A 141 -9.37 17.04 1.04
N LEU A 142 -10.51 16.36 0.96
CA LEU A 142 -10.76 15.36 -0.09
C LEU A 142 -11.55 16.01 -1.22
N GLU A 143 -11.02 15.93 -2.44
CA GLU A 143 -11.64 16.47 -3.64
C GLU A 143 -11.80 15.36 -4.71
N SER A 144 -12.77 15.55 -5.59
CA SER A 144 -12.87 14.80 -6.85
C SER A 144 -11.86 15.31 -7.88
N SER A 145 -11.71 14.58 -8.98
CA SER A 145 -10.94 15.02 -10.15
C SER A 145 -11.34 16.38 -10.70
N GLN A 146 -12.57 16.82 -10.42
CA GLN A 146 -13.11 18.12 -10.84
C GLN A 146 -12.90 19.23 -9.78
N GLY A 147 -12.20 18.94 -8.67
CA GLY A 147 -11.97 19.90 -7.57
C GLY A 147 -13.18 20.10 -6.66
N ILE A 148 -14.20 19.26 -6.78
CA ILE A 148 -15.40 19.33 -5.93
C ILE A 148 -15.12 18.55 -4.63
N PRO A 149 -15.32 19.15 -3.44
CA PRO A 149 -15.18 18.45 -2.17
C PRO A 149 -16.07 17.21 -2.09
N ILE A 150 -15.52 16.09 -1.61
CA ILE A 150 -16.25 14.81 -1.56
C ILE A 150 -16.72 14.48 -0.15
N GLY A 151 -17.94 13.95 -0.07
CA GLY A 151 -18.51 13.38 1.15
C GLY A 151 -19.24 14.39 2.03
N GLY A 152 -19.99 13.90 3.02
CA GLY A 152 -20.69 14.75 4.00
C GLY A 152 -19.73 15.54 4.92
N ARG A 153 -18.47 15.10 5.00
CA ARG A 153 -17.39 15.79 5.70
C ARG A 153 -16.14 15.79 4.82
N PRO A 154 -15.92 16.82 3.97
CA PRO A 154 -14.80 16.82 3.03
C PRO A 154 -13.45 17.15 3.69
N VAL A 155 -13.46 17.77 4.86
CA VAL A 155 -12.27 18.07 5.66
C VAL A 155 -12.08 16.99 6.70
N TRP A 156 -10.96 16.26 6.62
CA TRP A 156 -10.70 15.11 7.48
C TRP A 156 -9.66 15.37 8.55
N VAL A 157 -8.67 16.20 8.23
CA VAL A 157 -7.68 16.70 9.19
C VAL A 157 -7.79 18.21 9.21
N ASP A 158 -7.88 18.80 10.41
CA ASP A 158 -7.74 20.24 10.65
C ASP A 158 -7.11 20.42 12.02
N VAL A 159 -5.78 20.49 12.04
CA VAL A 159 -4.93 20.36 13.23
C VAL A 159 -3.96 21.53 13.30
N ASP A 160 -3.55 21.94 14.51
CA ASP A 160 -2.57 23.00 14.67
C ASP A 160 -1.17 22.51 14.26
N LEU A 161 -0.41 23.38 13.58
CA LEU A 161 0.95 23.07 13.09
C LEU A 161 1.89 22.63 14.22
N ASN A 162 1.70 23.16 15.42
CA ASN A 162 2.51 22.80 16.59
C ASN A 162 2.31 21.35 17.02
N GLN A 163 1.12 20.78 16.80
CA GLN A 163 0.80 19.41 17.20
C GLN A 163 1.41 18.38 16.24
N ILE A 164 1.63 18.75 14.98
CA ILE A 164 2.21 17.85 13.97
C ILE A 164 3.72 18.01 13.84
N ALA A 165 4.34 19.00 14.50
CA ALA A 165 5.77 19.26 14.46
C ALA A 165 6.59 18.39 15.44
N THR A 166 5.95 17.47 16.18
CA THR A 166 6.59 16.61 17.20
C THR A 166 6.68 15.15 16.72
N GLY A 167 7.67 14.39 17.23
CA GLY A 167 7.80 12.96 16.91
C GLY A 167 8.48 12.64 15.59
N LYS A 168 9.43 13.47 15.13
CA LYS A 168 10.23 13.21 13.93
C LYS A 168 10.82 11.79 13.95
N ASP A 169 11.53 11.46 15.02
CA ASP A 169 12.26 10.21 15.18
C ASP A 169 11.47 9.17 16.00
N THR A 170 10.43 9.61 16.72
CA THR A 170 9.60 8.77 17.60
C THR A 170 8.16 8.69 17.08
N PRO A 171 7.74 7.58 16.45
CA PRO A 171 6.38 7.45 15.91
C PRO A 171 5.25 7.66 16.92
N SER A 172 5.43 7.24 18.18
CA SER A 172 4.41 7.38 19.22
C SER A 172 4.15 8.82 19.68
N GLU A 173 5.03 9.76 19.33
CA GLU A 173 4.89 11.18 19.66
C GLU A 173 4.26 11.98 18.50
N ARG A 174 4.04 11.34 17.35
CA ARG A 174 3.45 11.96 16.17
C ARG A 174 1.95 12.16 16.38
N TYR A 175 1.38 13.08 15.60
CA TYR A 175 -0.05 13.30 15.64
C TYR A 175 -0.80 12.09 15.10
N ALA A 176 -1.59 11.46 15.96
CA ALA A 176 -2.43 10.32 15.61
C ALA A 176 -3.70 10.80 14.88
N PHE A 177 -4.04 10.19 13.74
CA PHE A 177 -5.25 10.57 13.00
C PHE A 177 -6.51 10.29 13.83
N PRO A 178 -7.48 11.23 13.88
CA PRO A 178 -8.70 11.06 14.68
C PRO A 178 -9.79 10.26 13.96
N PHE A 179 -9.43 9.47 12.95
CA PHE A 179 -10.35 8.72 12.11
C PHE A 179 -9.69 7.43 11.63
N GLU A 180 -10.52 6.50 11.20
CA GLU A 180 -10.14 5.21 10.63
C GLU A 180 -10.83 5.06 9.27
N ASP A 181 -10.33 4.16 8.42
CA ASP A 181 -10.96 3.72 7.16
C ASP A 181 -11.27 4.79 6.09
N VAL A 182 -10.49 5.87 6.04
CA VAL A 182 -10.63 6.89 4.98
C VAL A 182 -9.86 6.45 3.76
N VAL A 183 -10.54 5.81 2.82
CA VAL A 183 -9.94 5.33 1.57
C VAL A 183 -10.52 6.08 0.37
N LEU A 184 -9.63 6.62 -0.45
CA LEU A 184 -9.95 7.21 -1.73
C LEU A 184 -9.63 6.23 -2.87
N SER A 185 -10.51 6.19 -3.86
CA SER A 185 -10.32 5.45 -5.12
C SER A 185 -9.68 6.34 -6.19
N GLU A 186 -9.41 5.74 -7.34
CA GLU A 186 -8.97 6.42 -8.57
C GLU A 186 -9.64 7.79 -8.80
N ASP A 187 -8.86 8.72 -9.34
CA ASP A 187 -9.27 10.08 -9.71
C ASP A 187 -9.74 10.95 -8.55
N ARG A 188 -9.56 10.51 -7.30
CA ARG A 188 -9.79 11.32 -6.12
C ARG A 188 -8.49 11.92 -5.61
N VAL A 189 -8.60 13.03 -4.89
CA VAL A 189 -7.47 13.87 -4.53
C VAL A 189 -7.43 14.10 -3.03
N PHE A 190 -6.28 13.82 -2.43
CA PHE A 190 -5.90 14.38 -1.13
C PHE A 190 -5.24 15.73 -1.38
N LYS A 191 -5.84 16.81 -0.88
CA LYS A 191 -5.29 18.16 -1.00
C LYS A 191 -4.81 18.63 0.36
N PHE A 192 -3.57 19.09 0.40
CA PHE A 192 -2.91 19.55 1.62
C PHE A 192 -2.90 21.07 1.62
N LEU A 193 -3.43 21.68 2.68
CA LEU A 193 -3.51 23.13 2.82
C LEU A 193 -2.94 23.58 4.17
N ILE A 194 -2.32 24.76 4.17
CA ILE A 194 -1.91 25.43 5.40
C ILE A 194 -2.63 26.77 5.49
N LYS A 195 -3.17 27.07 6.67
CA LYS A 195 -3.63 28.41 7.02
C LYS A 195 -2.56 29.14 7.82
N ASN A 196 -2.09 30.25 7.26
CA ASN A 196 -1.27 31.20 8.00
C ASN A 196 -2.17 32.13 8.82
N ASN A 197 -2.19 31.97 10.15
CA ASN A 197 -2.94 32.85 11.05
C ASN A 197 -2.10 34.02 11.59
N GLY A 198 -0.83 34.15 11.17
CA GLY A 198 0.01 35.30 11.48
C GLY A 198 -0.40 36.53 10.66
N SER A 199 0.17 37.68 11.03
CA SER A 199 -0.13 38.97 10.37
C SER A 199 0.67 39.21 9.09
N GLN A 200 1.67 38.38 8.78
CA GLN A 200 2.57 38.53 7.64
C GLN A 200 2.59 37.27 6.78
N ALA A 201 2.76 37.45 5.47
CA ALA A 201 2.96 36.32 4.57
C ALA A 201 4.26 35.59 4.89
N VAL A 202 4.24 34.27 4.76
CA VAL A 202 5.42 33.42 4.99
C VAL A 202 5.60 32.49 3.80
N THR A 203 6.83 32.30 3.35
CA THR A 203 7.14 31.38 2.25
C THR A 203 7.62 30.05 2.80
N LEU A 204 6.99 28.96 2.33
CA LEU A 204 7.34 27.59 2.66
C LEU A 204 8.17 26.97 1.54
N SER A 205 9.21 26.22 1.87
CA SER A 205 10.06 25.48 0.95
C SER A 205 9.88 23.98 1.14
N LYS A 206 9.54 23.26 0.06
CA LYS A 206 9.52 21.81 0.02
C LYS A 206 10.88 21.22 0.32
N ALA A 207 11.95 21.77 -0.27
CA ALA A 207 13.30 21.23 -0.17
C ALA A 207 13.80 21.15 1.29
N ASN A 208 13.35 22.10 2.13
CA ASN A 208 13.75 22.18 3.52
C ASN A 208 12.70 21.55 4.48
N SER A 209 11.47 21.35 4.00
CA SER A 209 10.40 20.76 4.80
C SER A 209 10.59 19.26 5.01
N LYS A 210 10.03 18.75 6.10
CA LYS A 210 10.04 17.33 6.45
C LYS A 210 8.64 16.88 6.77
N VAL A 211 8.15 15.90 6.02
CA VAL A 211 6.80 15.36 6.21
C VAL A 211 6.86 13.84 6.21
N ILE A 212 6.16 13.24 7.18
CA ILE A 212 5.92 11.82 7.27
C ILE A 212 4.44 11.66 7.56
N CYS A 213 3.68 11.29 6.54
CA CYS A 213 2.26 11.00 6.66
C CYS A 213 2.05 9.54 6.30
N ASP A 214 1.61 8.77 7.28
CA ASP A 214 1.35 7.34 7.11
C ASP A 214 0.16 7.10 6.19
N VAL A 215 0.30 6.19 5.24
CA VAL A 215 -0.79 5.80 4.32
C VAL A 215 -0.85 4.30 4.12
N THR A 216 -2.03 3.81 3.77
CA THR A 216 -2.27 2.43 3.36
C THR A 216 -2.74 2.45 1.93
N ARG A 217 -2.21 1.55 1.12
CA ARG A 217 -2.50 1.48 -0.30
C ARG A 217 -2.95 0.08 -0.69
N VAL A 218 -3.76 -0.02 -1.73
CA VAL A 218 -4.29 -1.27 -2.28
C VAL A 218 -4.25 -1.16 -3.80
N MET A 219 -3.62 -2.14 -4.46
CA MET A 219 -3.72 -2.30 -5.91
C MET A 219 -5.01 -3.07 -6.22
N ILE A 220 -5.74 -2.64 -7.24
CA ILE A 220 -7.04 -3.21 -7.64
C ILE A 220 -6.92 -3.82 -9.04
#